data_AF-A0A938KDS6-F1
#
_entry.id   AF-A0A938KDS6-F1
#
_cell.length_a   1.000
_cell.length_b   1.000
_cell.length_c   1.000
_cell.angle_alpha   90.00
_cell.angle_beta   90.00
_cell.angle_gamma   90.00
#
_symmetry.space_group_name_H-M   'P 1'
#
loop_
_entity.id
_entity.type
_entity.pdbx_description
1 polymer ?
#
loop_
_entity_poly.entity_id
_entity_poly.type
_entity_poly.pdbx_seq_one_letter_code
_entity_poly.pdbx_strand_id
1 'polypeptide(L)'
;MIRKLVPVEYKKGKRRPFENDDAQLCAQALCLEEMFGIPVERGAVFHAASKRRREVQFTAELRRLTENAVAELHTLIDAQLSSPDPQLPRALFKPACEECSLFEICLPKITGASDRFVRAAKGLFSV
;
A
#
# COMPACT_ATOMS: atom_id res chain seq x y z
N MET A 1 -8.05 25.30 21.25
CA MET A 1 -6.84 24.45 21.30
C MET A 1 -7.28 23.00 21.21
N ILE A 2 -6.88 22.29 20.15
CA ILE A 2 -7.15 20.85 20.00
C ILE A 2 -6.35 20.13 21.09
N ARG A 3 -7.03 19.31 21.90
CA ARG A 3 -6.38 18.60 23.02
C ARG A 3 -6.05 17.15 22.68
N LYS A 4 -6.70 16.60 21.66
CA LYS A 4 -6.57 15.19 21.26
C LYS A 4 -7.09 14.98 19.85
N LEU A 5 -6.36 14.18 19.08
CA LEU A 5 -6.76 13.73 17.75
C LEU A 5 -6.96 12.22 17.79
N VAL A 6 -8.02 11.73 17.15
CA VAL A 6 -8.34 10.29 17.00
C VAL A 6 -8.89 10.07 15.59
N PRO A 7 -8.04 9.73 14.61
CA PRO A 7 -8.49 9.52 13.24
C PRO A 7 -9.44 8.33 13.12
N VAL A 8 -10.35 8.39 12.16
CA VAL A 8 -11.32 7.32 11.87
C VAL A 8 -11.27 6.96 10.39
N GLU A 9 -10.80 5.75 10.08
CA GLU A 9 -10.75 5.21 8.71
C GLU A 9 -12.06 4.47 8.39
N TYR A 10 -12.71 4.85 7.29
CA TYR A 10 -13.99 4.29 6.87
C TYR A 10 -13.80 3.19 5.81
N LYS A 11 -14.28 1.98 6.09
CA LYS A 11 -14.18 0.83 5.18
C LYS A 11 -15.55 0.31 4.74
N LYS A 12 -15.76 0.26 3.42
CA LYS A 12 -16.92 -0.36 2.76
C LYS A 12 -16.59 -1.84 2.46
N GLY A 13 -16.56 -2.69 3.48
CA GLY A 13 -16.26 -4.10 3.27
C GLY A 13 -16.17 -4.88 4.57
N LYS A 14 -16.09 -6.21 4.45
CA LYS A 14 -15.70 -7.07 5.57
C LYS A 14 -14.21 -6.87 5.86
N ARG A 15 -13.84 -6.94 7.13
CA ARG A 15 -12.45 -6.99 7.54
C ARG A 15 -11.75 -8.15 6.85
N ARG A 16 -10.58 -7.89 6.27
CA ARG A 16 -9.67 -8.92 5.78
C ARG A 16 -8.59 -9.18 6.84
N PRO A 17 -7.92 -10.35 6.83
CA PRO A 17 -6.89 -10.68 7.82
C PRO A 17 -5.58 -9.89 7.67
N PHE A 18 -5.51 -8.96 6.72
CA PHE A 18 -4.31 -8.15 6.48
C PHE A 18 -4.27 -6.92 7.40
N GLU A 19 -3.06 -6.49 7.75
CA GLU A 19 -2.80 -5.30 8.58
C GLU A 19 -2.80 -3.99 7.79
N ASN A 20 -3.12 -4.03 6.49
CA ASN A 20 -3.08 -2.88 5.60
C ASN A 20 -4.00 -1.73 6.05
N ASP A 21 -5.17 -2.03 6.59
CA ASP A 21 -6.08 -1.02 7.13
C ASP A 21 -5.48 -0.32 8.38
N ASP A 22 -4.70 -1.05 9.18
CA ASP A 22 -4.06 -0.53 10.39
C ASP A 22 -2.86 0.34 10.03
N ALA A 23 -2.03 -0.11 9.09
CA ALA A 23 -0.91 0.68 8.57
C ALA A 23 -1.39 1.95 7.87
N GLN A 24 -2.48 1.88 7.08
CA GLN A 24 -3.07 3.06 6.45
C GLN A 24 -3.58 4.08 7.48
N LEU A 25 -4.28 3.62 8.51
CA LEU A 25 -4.77 4.48 9.59
C LEU A 25 -3.61 5.05 10.43
N CYS A 26 -2.53 4.27 10.62
CA CYS A 26 -1.30 4.76 11.26
C CYS A 26 -0.62 5.84 10.43
N ALA A 27 -0.56 5.71 9.10
CA ALA A 27 0.00 6.73 8.22
C ALA A 27 -0.76 8.06 8.33
N GLN A 28 -2.10 8.00 8.41
CA GLN A 28 -2.92 9.20 8.68
C GLN A 28 -2.59 9.85 10.02
N ALA A 29 -2.32 9.04 11.05
CA ALA A 29 -1.93 9.54 12.36
C ALA A 29 -0.58 10.27 12.30
N LEU A 30 0.42 9.73 11.60
CA LEU A 30 1.71 10.39 11.38
C LEU A 30 1.53 11.76 10.72
N CYS A 31 0.71 11.85 9.66
CA CYS A 31 0.41 13.15 9.02
C CYS A 31 -0.24 14.14 10.00
N LEU A 32 -1.17 13.69 10.85
CA LEU A 32 -1.79 14.55 11.85
C LEU A 32 -0.80 15.01 12.93
N GLU A 33 0.12 14.14 13.35
CA GLU A 33 1.21 14.49 14.27
C GLU A 33 2.10 15.59 13.68
N GLU A 34 2.51 15.45 12.42
CA GLU A 34 3.32 16.45 11.69
C GLU A 34 2.58 17.79 11.53
N MET A 35 1.31 17.74 11.16
CA MET A 35 0.51 18.94 10.89
C MET A 35 0.22 19.76 12.16
N PHE A 36 -0.01 19.09 13.30
CA PHE A 36 -0.53 19.72 14.51
C PHE A 36 0.46 19.72 15.68
N GLY A 37 1.56 18.98 15.60
CA GLY A 37 2.54 18.84 16.70
C GLY A 37 1.96 18.13 17.93
N ILE A 38 0.89 17.34 17.76
CA ILE A 38 0.18 16.64 18.85
C ILE A 38 0.32 15.14 18.64
N PRO A 39 0.78 14.37 19.65
CA PRO A 39 0.83 12.91 19.56
C PRO A 39 -0.54 12.29 19.32
N VAL A 40 -0.59 11.28 18.46
CA VAL A 40 -1.76 10.48 18.15
C VAL A 40 -1.46 9.03 18.51
N GLU A 41 -2.02 8.55 19.61
CA GLU A 41 -1.69 7.21 20.13
C GLU A 41 -2.57 6.11 19.53
N ARG A 42 -3.72 6.47 18.97
CA ARG A 42 -4.70 5.52 18.44
C ARG A 42 -5.67 6.15 17.46
N GLY A 43 -6.31 5.29 16.68
CA GLY A 43 -7.43 5.62 15.81
C GLY A 43 -8.51 4.54 15.86
N ALA A 44 -9.48 4.64 14.97
CA ALA A 44 -10.48 3.60 14.80
C ALA A 44 -10.75 3.28 13.33
N VAL A 45 -10.92 2.00 13.01
CA VAL A 45 -11.46 1.57 11.72
C VAL A 45 -12.96 1.33 11.87
N PHE A 46 -13.77 2.09 11.13
CA PHE A 46 -15.23 1.92 11.09
C PHE A 46 -15.64 1.09 9.87
N HIS A 47 -16.27 -0.06 10.11
CA HIS A 47 -16.76 -0.93 9.05
C HIS A 47 -18.23 -0.61 8.77
N ALA A 48 -18.52 -0.08 7.58
CA ALA A 48 -19.87 0.37 7.22
C ALA A 48 -20.90 -0.78 7.20
N ALA A 49 -20.46 -2.00 6.86
CA ALA A 49 -21.31 -3.19 6.79
C ALA A 49 -21.78 -3.66 8.18
N SER A 50 -20.89 -3.65 9.19
CA SER A 50 -21.23 -4.07 10.56
C SER A 50 -21.63 -2.91 11.46
N LYS A 51 -21.42 -1.66 11.03
CA LYS A 51 -21.60 -0.42 11.83
C LYS A 51 -20.80 -0.44 13.13
N ARG A 52 -19.68 -1.17 13.17
CA ARG A 52 -18.80 -1.27 14.34
C ARG A 52 -17.48 -0.56 14.11
N ARG A 53 -16.98 0.04 15.19
CA ARG A 53 -15.61 0.57 15.28
C ARG A 53 -14.70 -0.49 15.90
N ARG A 54 -13.51 -0.63 15.35
CA ARG A 54 -12.40 -1.32 15.98
C ARG A 54 -11.34 -0.29 16.29
N GLU A 55 -10.98 -0.17 17.56
CA GLU A 55 -9.86 0.68 17.97
C GLU A 55 -8.54 0.03 17.52
N VAL A 56 -7.60 0.86 17.09
CA VAL A 56 -6.25 0.47 16.67
C VAL A 56 -5.28 1.32 17.47
N GLN A 57 -4.46 0.68 18.30
CA GLN A 57 -3.34 1.35 18.95
C GLN A 57 -2.16 1.44 18.00
N PHE A 58 -1.53 2.61 17.92
CA PHE A 58 -0.34 2.83 17.09
C PHE A 58 0.91 2.44 17.86
N THR A 59 1.09 1.13 18.02
CA THR A 59 2.26 0.56 18.70
C THR A 59 3.54 0.86 17.94
N ALA A 60 4.69 0.70 18.59
CA ALA A 60 5.99 0.89 17.95
C ALA A 60 6.18 -0.02 16.73
N GLU A 61 5.67 -1.25 16.80
CA GLU A 61 5.73 -2.22 15.70
C GLU A 61 4.91 -1.75 14.50
N LEU A 62 3.69 -1.26 14.73
CA LEU A 62 2.82 -0.77 13.66
C LEU A 62 3.37 0.52 13.03
N ARG A 63 3.94 1.42 13.84
CA ARG A 63 4.64 2.62 13.35
C ARG A 63 5.82 2.24 12.47
N ARG A 64 6.69 1.35 12.94
CA ARG A 64 7.84 0.87 12.16
C ARG A 64 7.41 0.18 10.87
N LEU A 65 6.38 -0.66 10.90
CA LEU A 65 5.82 -1.27 9.69
C LEU A 65 5.38 -0.20 8.68
N THR A 66 4.69 0.83 9.17
CA THR A 66 4.16 1.92 8.33
C THR A 66 5.28 2.77 7.74
N GLU A 67 6.23 3.20 8.56
CA GLU A 67 7.39 4.00 8.15
C GLU A 67 8.26 3.24 7.13
N ASN A 68 8.53 1.95 7.38
CA ASN A 68 9.26 1.11 6.44
C ASN A 68 8.54 1.00 5.09
N ALA A 69 7.22 0.78 5.09
CA ALA A 69 6.45 0.69 3.85
C ALA A 69 6.47 2.01 3.07
N VAL A 70 6.42 3.16 3.76
CA VAL A 70 6.56 4.49 3.14
C VAL A 70 7.96 4.66 2.55
N ALA A 71 9.02 4.32 3.29
CA ALA A 71 10.40 4.44 2.84
C ALA A 71 10.70 3.53 1.63
N GLU A 72 10.21 2.30 1.64
CA GLU A 72 10.33 1.36 0.52
C GLU A 72 9.63 1.88 -0.73
N LEU A 73 8.42 2.46 -0.58
CA LEU A 73 7.70 3.07 -1.70
C LEU A 73 8.47 4.24 -2.30
N HIS A 74 8.98 5.17 -1.48
CA HIS A 74 9.80 6.27 -1.97
C HIS A 74 11.04 5.77 -2.70
N THR A 75 11.74 4.77 -2.15
CA THR A 75 12.91 4.16 -2.80
C THR A 75 12.57 3.62 -4.19
N LEU A 76 11.43 2.94 -4.35
CA LEU A 76 10.99 2.41 -5.65
C LEU A 76 10.65 3.52 -6.65
N ILE A 77 10.00 4.59 -6.18
CA ILE A 77 9.63 5.74 -7.02
C ILE A 77 10.90 6.46 -7.48
N ASP A 78 11.82 6.76 -6.57
CA ASP A 78 13.05 7.49 -6.87
C ASP A 78 13.94 6.70 -7.84
N ALA A 79 14.05 5.38 -7.64
CA ALA A 79 14.76 4.50 -8.57
C ALA A 79 14.14 4.57 -9.98
N GLN A 80 12.81 4.48 -10.09
CA GLN A 80 12.12 4.54 -11.38
C GLN A 80 12.24 5.92 -12.05
N LEU A 81 12.22 7.01 -11.29
CA LEU A 81 12.39 8.37 -11.84
C LEU A 81 13.83 8.65 -12.31
N SER A 82 14.80 7.94 -11.73
CA SER A 82 16.23 8.10 -12.05
C SER A 82 16.69 7.29 -13.27
N SER A 83 15.82 6.46 -13.87
CA SER A 83 16.18 5.60 -15.00
C SER A 83 15.03 5.48 -16.02
N PRO A 84 15.32 5.54 -17.33
CA PRO A 84 14.32 5.24 -18.36
C PRO A 84 13.94 3.75 -18.38
N ASP A 85 14.81 2.87 -17.86
CA ASP A 85 14.54 1.43 -17.78
C ASP A 85 13.63 1.10 -16.58
N PRO A 86 12.70 0.13 -16.69
CA PRO A 86 11.86 -0.28 -15.58
C PRO A 86 12.67 -0.77 -14.37
N GLN A 87 12.49 -0.11 -13.22
CA GLN A 87 13.12 -0.47 -11.94
C GLN A 87 12.17 -1.19 -10.98
N LEU A 88 10.87 -1.19 -11.30
CA LEU A 88 9.86 -1.84 -10.48
C LEU A 88 10.09 -3.37 -10.42
N PRO A 89 9.84 -4.00 -9.26
CA PRO A 89 9.94 -5.45 -9.13
C PRO A 89 8.95 -6.14 -10.08
N ARG A 90 9.32 -7.33 -10.55
CA ARG A 90 8.44 -8.10 -11.43
C ARG A 90 7.14 -8.43 -10.74
N ALA A 91 6.06 -8.32 -11.50
CA ALA A 91 4.75 -8.72 -11.03
C ALA A 91 4.72 -10.22 -10.76
N LEU A 92 4.32 -10.60 -9.55
CA LEU A 92 4.04 -11.99 -9.18
C LEU A 92 2.54 -12.22 -9.31
N PHE A 93 2.15 -13.14 -10.19
CA PHE A 93 0.75 -13.51 -10.33
C PHE A 93 0.25 -14.18 -9.05
N LYS A 94 -0.78 -13.58 -8.44
CA LYS A 94 -1.43 -14.04 -7.21
C LYS A 94 -2.94 -13.81 -7.29
N PRO A 95 -3.78 -14.40 -6.43
CA PRO A 95 -5.24 -14.23 -6.49
C PRO A 95 -5.69 -12.77 -6.48
N ALA A 96 -4.98 -11.88 -5.79
CA ALA A 96 -5.29 -10.45 -5.78
C ALA A 96 -5.11 -9.75 -7.14
N CYS A 97 -4.39 -10.35 -8.09
CA CYS A 97 -4.24 -9.81 -9.44
C CYS A 97 -5.57 -9.82 -10.22
N GLU A 98 -6.46 -10.77 -9.96
CA GLU A 98 -7.73 -10.89 -10.71
C GLU A 98 -8.67 -9.72 -10.47
N GLU A 99 -8.54 -9.07 -9.30
CA GLU A 99 -9.29 -7.87 -8.91
C GLU A 99 -8.45 -6.59 -9.07
N CYS A 100 -7.25 -6.69 -9.64
CA CYS A 100 -6.35 -5.54 -9.78
C CYS A 100 -6.74 -4.68 -10.97
N SER A 101 -6.97 -3.39 -10.74
CA SER A 101 -7.27 -2.42 -11.81
C SER A 101 -6.16 -2.27 -12.85
N LEU A 102 -4.95 -2.75 -12.54
CA LEU A 102 -3.80 -2.72 -13.44
C LEU A 102 -3.61 -4.05 -14.21
N PHE A 103 -4.51 -5.03 -14.08
CA PHE A 103 -4.32 -6.38 -14.64
C PHE A 103 -4.03 -6.38 -16.14
N GLU A 104 -4.81 -5.63 -16.93
CA GLU A 104 -4.67 -5.57 -18.40
C GLU A 104 -3.42 -4.80 -18.86
N ILE A 105 -2.84 -3.97 -17.98
CA ILE A 105 -1.61 -3.21 -18.26
C ILE A 105 -0.39 -4.03 -17.82
N CYS A 106 -0.47 -4.61 -16.63
CA CYS A 106 0.59 -5.38 -16.02
C CYS A 106 0.76 -6.76 -16.69
N LEU A 107 -0.32 -7.37 -17.15
CA LEU A 107 -0.39 -8.71 -17.74
C LEU A 107 0.42 -9.74 -16.93
N PRO A 108 0.14 -9.91 -15.62
CA PRO A 108 1.03 -10.65 -14.70
C PRO A 108 1.19 -12.13 -15.05
N LYS A 109 0.24 -12.73 -15.79
CA LYS A 109 0.35 -14.11 -16.29
C LYS A 109 1.44 -14.26 -17.37
N ILE A 110 1.80 -13.16 -18.03
CA ILE A 110 2.80 -13.09 -19.10
C ILE A 110 4.10 -12.48 -18.59
N THR A 111 4.02 -11.33 -17.90
CA THR A 111 5.19 -10.59 -17.41
C THR A 111 5.81 -11.20 -16.16
N GLY A 112 5.02 -11.96 -15.38
CA GLY A 112 5.49 -12.79 -14.28
C GLY A 112 6.03 -14.16 -14.70
N ALA A 113 5.97 -14.50 -16.00
CA ALA A 113 6.48 -15.76 -16.53
C ALA A 113 8.00 -15.71 -16.81
N SER A 114 8.60 -16.86 -17.16
CA SER A 114 10.05 -17.02 -17.33
C SER A 114 10.70 -15.95 -18.24
N ASP A 115 11.96 -15.61 -17.95
CA ASP A 115 12.77 -14.63 -18.70
C ASP A 115 12.80 -14.86 -20.21
N ARG A 116 12.62 -16.12 -20.65
CA ARG A 116 12.58 -16.50 -22.06
C ARG A 116 11.37 -15.89 -22.78
N PHE A 117 10.23 -15.81 -22.12
CA PHE A 117 9.01 -15.23 -22.71
C PHE A 117 9.08 -13.71 -22.79
N VAL A 118 9.62 -13.08 -21.75
CA VAL A 118 9.85 -11.63 -21.70
C VAL A 118 10.84 -11.19 -22.80
N ARG A 119 11.91 -11.97 -23.06
CA ARG A 119 12.82 -11.72 -24.18
C ARG A 119 12.17 -11.90 -25.54
N ALA A 120 11.38 -12.96 -25.73
CA ALA A 120 10.67 -13.19 -26.98
C ALA A 120 9.67 -12.06 -27.31
N ALA A 121 8.94 -11.57 -26.30
CA ALA A 121 8.01 -10.44 -26.44
C ALA A 121 8.70 -9.13 -26.83
N LYS A 122 9.91 -8.87 -26.31
CA LYS A 122 10.70 -7.70 -26.73
C LYS A 122 11.15 -7.77 -28.20
N GLY A 123 11.43 -8.98 -28.70
CA GLY A 123 11.82 -9.21 -30.09
C GLY A 123 10.67 -9.15 -31.11
N LEU A 124 9.41 -9.18 -30.65
CA LEU A 124 8.23 -9.14 -31.53
C LEU A 124 7.96 -7.77 -32.16
N PHE A 125 8.49 -6.70 -31.56
CA PHE A 125 8.27 -5.32 -32.00
C PHE A 125 9.56 -4.61 -32.45
N SER A 126 10.69 -5.31 -32.41
CA SER A 126 11.92 -4.85 -33.06
C SER A 126 11.84 -5.19 -34.55
N VAL A 127 11.41 -4.22 -35.35
CA VAL A 127 11.60 -4.20 -36.81
C VAL A 127 13.01 -3.70 -37.11
#